data_AF-A0A1G9JNY1-F1
#
_entry.id   AF-A0A1G9JNY1-F1
#
_cell.length_a   1.000
_cell.length_b   1.000
_cell.length_c   1.000
_cell.angle_alpha   90.00
_cell.angle_beta   90.00
_cell.angle_gamma   90.00
#
_symmetry.space_group_name_H-M   'P 1'
#
loop_
_entity.id
_entity.type
_entity.pdbx_description
1 polymer ?
#
loop_
_entity_poly.entity_id
_entity_poly.type
_entity_poly.pdbx_seq_one_letter_code
_entity_poly.pdbx_strand_id
1 'polypeptide(L)'
;MSGSGGTNTVRCGATLIVGILLAGGMGGCAYEDDGGTQPTATGQSHRPTPTVAAKERGILDVEASNYDELHRRLAKAPGSLLLADAGPADGPGGGFSKVATVMTAGPYTVTAACVGIPHAQIYLSQDTKAGTEHMVFEVDCSGAQTQVVQLQKGYVSAQVTRQDPTGPWTGAVAGIKITAR
;
A
#
# COMPACT_ATOMS: atom_id res chain seq x y z
N MET A 1 5.81 -24.67 -50.81
CA MET A 1 7.09 -24.93 -51.51
C MET A 1 7.86 -23.62 -51.52
N SER A 2 9.12 -23.65 -51.05
CA SER A 2 10.24 -22.68 -51.16
C SER A 2 9.96 -21.16 -51.25
N GLY A 3 10.68 -20.28 -50.55
CA GLY A 3 12.07 -20.43 -50.14
C GLY A 3 12.58 -19.34 -49.18
N SER A 4 13.82 -19.59 -48.78
CA SER A 4 14.67 -18.92 -47.81
C SER A 4 15.23 -17.58 -48.30
N GLY A 5 15.66 -16.72 -47.37
CA GLY A 5 16.83 -15.86 -47.57
C GLY A 5 16.75 -14.47 -46.94
N GLY A 6 17.71 -14.14 -46.06
CA GLY A 6 18.05 -12.75 -45.78
C GLY A 6 18.58 -12.41 -44.38
N THR A 7 19.67 -13.02 -43.92
CA THR A 7 20.46 -12.56 -42.76
C THR A 7 21.44 -11.47 -43.19
N ASN A 8 21.41 -10.29 -42.54
CA ASN A 8 22.45 -9.27 -42.69
C ASN A 8 23.35 -9.25 -41.44
N THR A 9 24.57 -9.74 -41.61
CA THR A 9 25.75 -9.48 -40.78
C THR A 9 26.44 -8.20 -41.22
N VAL A 10 26.78 -7.31 -40.30
CA VAL A 10 27.90 -6.36 -40.47
C VAL A 10 28.73 -6.36 -39.19
N ARG A 11 30.04 -6.39 -39.40
CA ARG A 11 31.14 -6.72 -38.47
C ARG A 11 32.07 -5.51 -38.37
N CYS A 12 32.78 -5.41 -37.23
CA CYS A 12 34.03 -4.66 -37.00
C CYS A 12 33.94 -3.10 -37.00
N GLY A 13 34.70 -2.38 -36.18
CA GLY A 13 35.90 -2.79 -35.45
C GLY A 13 36.27 -1.86 -34.30
N ALA A 14 37.05 -2.42 -33.39
CA ALA A 14 37.81 -1.72 -32.37
C ALA A 14 39.01 -1.02 -33.01
N THR A 15 39.29 0.22 -32.62
CA THR A 15 40.63 0.81 -32.70
C THR A 15 40.92 1.60 -31.42
N LEU A 16 42.11 1.35 -30.91
CA LEU A 16 42.70 1.78 -29.65
C LEU A 16 43.76 2.82 -30.04
N ILE A 17 43.73 4.03 -29.49
CA ILE A 17 44.82 5.02 -29.66
C ILE A 17 45.20 5.61 -28.30
N VAL A 18 46.50 5.54 -28.03
CA VAL A 18 47.28 5.98 -26.86
C VAL A 18 48.06 7.26 -27.23
N GLY A 19 48.34 8.17 -26.28
CA GLY A 19 49.41 9.20 -26.39
C GLY A 19 48.99 10.65 -26.04
N ILE A 20 49.02 11.12 -24.77
CA ILE A 20 50.05 11.91 -24.03
C ILE A 20 50.44 13.30 -24.65
N LEU A 21 50.20 14.42 -23.93
CA LEU A 21 51.15 15.47 -23.44
C LEU A 21 50.57 16.91 -23.29
N LEU A 22 50.60 17.41 -22.04
CA LEU A 22 50.96 18.73 -21.47
C LEU A 22 50.58 20.12 -22.10
N ALA A 23 50.45 21.08 -21.17
CA ALA A 23 50.28 22.55 -21.27
C ALA A 23 48.81 23.01 -21.40
N GLY A 24 48.25 23.94 -20.61
CA GLY A 24 48.77 25.03 -19.80
C GLY A 24 47.77 26.20 -19.93
N GLY A 25 47.26 26.76 -18.83
CA GLY A 25 46.28 27.85 -18.90
C GLY A 25 45.66 28.19 -17.56
N MET A 26 46.31 29.07 -16.80
CA MET A 26 45.77 29.71 -15.61
C MET A 26 44.70 30.74 -16.00
N GLY A 27 43.56 30.70 -15.32
CA GLY A 27 42.54 31.75 -15.35
C GLY A 27 41.91 31.85 -13.97
N GLY A 28 42.53 32.65 -13.10
CA GLY A 28 42.00 32.95 -11.79
C GLY A 28 40.88 33.99 -11.88
N CYS A 29 39.79 33.73 -11.17
CA CYS A 29 38.94 34.79 -10.64
C CYS A 29 39.18 34.81 -9.13
N ALA A 30 40.08 35.71 -8.73
CA ALA A 30 40.22 36.12 -7.35
C ALA A 30 39.00 36.97 -6.96
N TYR A 31 38.43 36.71 -5.80
CA TYR A 31 37.70 37.69 -5.02
C TYR A 31 37.87 37.31 -3.55
N GLU A 32 38.85 37.94 -2.90
CA GLU A 32 38.92 38.01 -1.44
C GLU A 32 38.97 39.49 -1.08
N ASP A 33 37.96 39.94 -0.33
CA ASP A 33 37.95 41.07 0.62
C ASP A 33 36.52 41.18 1.18
N ASP A 34 36.20 41.29 2.46
CA ASP A 34 36.93 41.17 3.72
C ASP A 34 35.86 41.04 4.83
N GLY A 35 36.22 40.44 5.96
CA GLY A 35 35.60 40.68 7.29
C GLY A 35 34.09 40.44 7.50
N GLY A 36 33.73 39.28 8.06
CA GLY A 36 32.48 39.12 8.80
C GLY A 36 32.10 37.66 9.05
N THR A 37 32.38 37.15 10.24
CA THR A 37 32.02 35.80 10.70
C THR A 37 30.54 35.49 10.47
N GLN A 38 30.18 34.76 9.42
CA GLN A 38 28.83 34.24 9.24
C GLN A 38 28.74 32.83 9.82
N PRO A 39 27.91 32.58 10.84
CA PRO A 39 27.84 31.28 11.49
C PRO A 39 27.41 30.20 10.51
N THR A 40 28.19 29.12 10.47
CA THR A 40 27.84 27.84 9.89
C THR A 40 26.63 27.29 10.64
N ALA A 41 25.43 27.37 10.06
CA ALA A 41 24.33 26.45 10.31
C ALA A 41 23.19 26.73 9.33
N THR A 42 23.18 26.03 8.19
CA THR A 42 21.90 25.64 7.59
C THR A 42 21.23 24.67 8.55
N GLY A 43 20.59 25.22 9.59
CA GLY A 43 19.66 24.48 10.41
C GLY A 43 18.55 23.98 9.48
N GLN A 44 18.62 22.72 9.08
CA GLN A 44 17.42 22.00 8.67
C GLN A 44 16.47 22.10 9.85
N SER A 45 15.51 23.03 9.77
CA SER A 45 14.36 23.04 10.64
C SER A 45 13.61 21.74 10.36
N HIS A 46 13.99 20.69 11.09
CA HIS A 46 13.20 19.49 11.22
C HIS A 46 11.91 19.95 11.88
N ARG A 47 10.89 20.24 11.07
CA ARG A 47 9.53 20.30 11.58
C ARG A 47 9.33 18.98 12.33
N PRO A 48 9.03 18.99 13.64
CA PRO A 48 8.79 17.75 14.37
C PRO A 48 7.72 16.98 13.63
N THR A 49 7.99 15.72 13.30
CA THR A 49 6.96 14.82 12.77
C THR A 49 5.81 14.83 13.78
N PRO A 50 4.55 15.08 13.37
CA PRO A 50 3.42 15.02 14.29
C PRO A 50 3.45 13.69 15.03
N THR A 51 3.62 13.75 16.34
CA THR A 51 3.65 12.53 17.17
C THR A 51 2.20 12.09 17.32
N VAL A 52 1.86 10.98 16.69
CA VAL A 52 0.61 10.28 16.98
C VAL A 52 0.71 9.83 18.44
N ALA A 53 -0.29 10.15 19.26
CA ALA A 53 -0.32 9.74 20.66
C ALA A 53 -0.17 8.21 20.80
N ALA A 54 0.24 7.72 21.97
CA ALA A 54 0.28 6.28 22.19
C ALA A 54 -1.12 5.78 22.58
N LYS A 55 -1.50 4.57 22.13
CA LYS A 55 -2.68 3.86 22.65
C LYS A 55 -2.48 3.54 24.13
N GLU A 56 -3.47 3.86 24.95
CA GLU A 56 -3.50 3.46 26.36
C GLU A 56 -3.62 1.94 26.49
N ARG A 57 -3.09 1.36 27.59
CA ARG A 57 -3.08 -0.10 27.77
C ARG A 57 -4.49 -0.71 27.75
N GLY A 58 -5.47 -0.07 28.39
CA GLY A 58 -6.85 -0.57 28.39
C GLY A 58 -7.47 -0.64 26.99
N ILE A 59 -7.07 0.25 26.09
CA ILE A 59 -7.52 0.24 24.69
C ILE A 59 -6.91 -0.95 23.94
N LEU A 60 -5.65 -1.28 24.20
CA LEU A 60 -4.99 -2.44 23.60
C LEU A 60 -5.65 -3.77 24.04
N ASP A 61 -6.05 -3.86 25.31
CA ASP A 61 -6.75 -5.05 25.82
C ASP A 61 -8.14 -5.22 25.17
N VAL A 62 -8.87 -4.11 25.00
CA VAL A 62 -10.15 -4.10 24.27
C VAL A 62 -9.96 -4.48 22.81
N GLU A 63 -8.94 -3.92 22.15
CA GLU A 63 -8.60 -4.22 20.76
C GLU A 63 -8.28 -5.70 20.56
N ALA A 64 -7.49 -6.31 21.45
CA ALA A 64 -7.19 -7.73 21.40
C ALA A 64 -8.45 -8.60 21.50
N SER A 65 -9.33 -8.30 22.46
CA SER A 65 -10.62 -9.00 22.59
C SER A 65 -11.51 -8.81 21.35
N ASN A 66 -11.50 -7.62 20.75
CA ASN A 66 -12.26 -7.33 19.55
C ASN A 66 -11.71 -8.07 18.32
N TYR A 67 -10.38 -8.23 18.20
CA TYR A 67 -9.78 -9.09 17.18
C TYR A 67 -10.22 -10.54 17.33
N ASP A 68 -10.24 -11.09 18.55
CA ASP A 68 -10.68 -12.47 18.77
C ASP A 68 -12.13 -12.69 18.31
N GLU A 69 -13.02 -11.74 18.61
CA GLU A 69 -14.40 -11.78 18.14
C GLU A 69 -14.50 -11.62 16.61
N LEU A 70 -13.73 -10.69 16.03
CA LEU A 70 -13.66 -10.51 14.58
C LEU A 70 -13.22 -11.79 13.87
N HIS A 71 -12.17 -12.45 14.37
CA HIS A 71 -11.69 -13.72 13.82
C HIS A 71 -12.75 -14.81 13.89
N ARG A 72 -13.48 -14.93 15.01
CA ARG A 72 -14.61 -15.87 15.12
C ARG A 72 -15.72 -15.59 14.10
N ARG A 73 -16.04 -14.32 13.86
CA ARG A 73 -17.04 -13.90 12.86
C ARG A 73 -16.61 -14.28 11.45
N LEU A 74 -15.36 -13.99 11.07
CA LEU A 74 -14.82 -14.26 9.73
C LEU A 74 -14.50 -15.74 9.48
N ALA A 75 -14.18 -16.51 10.52
CA ALA A 75 -13.87 -17.94 10.41
C ALA A 75 -15.04 -18.75 9.83
N LYS A 76 -16.29 -18.27 10.00
CA LYS A 76 -17.50 -18.90 9.48
C LYS A 76 -17.64 -18.82 7.95
N ALA A 77 -16.86 -17.97 7.28
CA ALA A 77 -16.91 -17.83 5.83
C ALA A 77 -16.33 -19.09 5.14
N PRO A 78 -17.14 -19.80 4.32
CA PRO A 78 -16.72 -21.02 3.63
C PRO A 78 -15.86 -20.71 2.38
N GLY A 79 -15.27 -21.76 1.81
CA GLY A 79 -14.55 -21.69 0.53
C GLY A 79 -13.03 -21.55 0.67
N SER A 80 -12.37 -21.56 -0.48
CA SER A 80 -10.90 -21.48 -0.56
C SER A 80 -10.43 -20.03 -0.41
N LEU A 81 -9.48 -19.79 0.49
CA LEU A 81 -9.02 -18.44 0.80
C LEU A 81 -8.27 -17.80 -0.39
N LEU A 82 -8.73 -16.62 -0.83
CA LEU A 82 -7.99 -15.75 -1.74
C LEU A 82 -7.25 -14.65 -0.96
N LEU A 83 -7.97 -13.97 -0.07
CA LEU A 83 -7.46 -12.82 0.69
C LEU A 83 -8.14 -12.81 2.06
N ALA A 84 -7.37 -12.59 3.12
CA ALA A 84 -7.92 -12.21 4.43
C ALA A 84 -7.00 -11.16 5.04
N ASP A 85 -7.60 -10.13 5.63
CA ASP A 85 -6.87 -9.14 6.40
C ASP A 85 -7.79 -8.47 7.42
N ALA A 86 -7.19 -7.90 8.45
CA ALA A 86 -7.89 -7.19 9.51
C ALA A 86 -7.01 -6.08 10.07
N GLY A 87 -7.63 -5.03 10.60
CA GLY A 87 -6.91 -3.88 11.11
C GLY A 87 -7.77 -2.98 11.99
N PRO A 88 -7.14 -1.98 12.64
CA PRO A 88 -7.86 -0.97 13.41
C PRO A 88 -8.84 -0.19 12.54
N ALA A 89 -10.03 0.04 13.06
CA ALA A 89 -11.09 0.80 12.41
C ALA A 89 -11.32 2.17 13.06
N ASP A 90 -10.45 2.54 14.00
CA ASP A 90 -10.48 3.75 14.82
C ASP A 90 -9.13 4.47 14.89
N GLY A 91 -9.13 5.66 15.48
CA GLY A 91 -7.92 6.36 15.90
C GLY A 91 -7.06 7.00 14.81
N PRO A 92 -6.04 7.78 15.20
CA PRO A 92 -4.96 8.18 14.31
C PRO A 92 -4.00 6.99 14.13
N GLY A 93 -3.95 6.43 12.92
CA GLY A 93 -3.15 5.23 12.61
C GLY A 93 -3.38 4.70 11.19
N GLY A 94 -2.96 3.48 10.88
CA GLY A 94 -3.30 2.80 9.61
C GLY A 94 -4.54 1.90 9.79
N GLY A 95 -5.40 1.81 8.78
CA GLY A 95 -6.31 0.67 8.66
C GLY A 95 -5.51 -0.55 8.20
N PHE A 96 -6.12 -1.41 7.38
CA PHE A 96 -5.39 -2.43 6.63
C PHE A 96 -5.46 -2.15 5.14
N SER A 97 -4.46 -2.63 4.40
CA SER A 97 -4.45 -2.69 2.94
C SER A 97 -3.74 -3.98 2.51
N LYS A 98 -4.45 -4.85 1.80
CA LYS A 98 -3.96 -6.15 1.36
C LYS A 98 -4.18 -6.31 -0.13
N VAL A 99 -3.22 -6.95 -0.79
CA VAL A 99 -3.32 -7.31 -2.21
C VAL A 99 -3.24 -8.83 -2.35
N ALA A 100 -4.02 -9.39 -3.27
CA ALA A 100 -3.94 -10.78 -3.70
C ALA A 100 -4.04 -10.87 -5.23
N THR A 101 -3.66 -12.02 -5.77
CA THR A 101 -3.79 -12.30 -7.22
C THR A 101 -4.92 -13.29 -7.45
N VAL A 102 -5.93 -12.86 -8.20
CA VAL A 102 -7.02 -13.70 -8.70
C VAL A 102 -6.49 -14.51 -9.89
N MET A 103 -6.35 -15.82 -9.72
CA MET A 103 -5.83 -16.71 -10.78
C MET A 103 -6.88 -17.05 -11.84
N THR A 104 -8.15 -17.14 -11.41
CA THR A 104 -9.29 -17.52 -12.25
C THR A 104 -10.38 -16.47 -12.08
N ALA A 105 -10.82 -15.85 -13.18
CA ALA A 105 -11.94 -14.92 -13.13
C ALA A 105 -13.24 -15.65 -12.77
N GLY A 106 -14.13 -15.02 -12.03
CA GLY A 106 -15.41 -15.61 -11.64
C GLY A 106 -16.01 -15.03 -10.37
N PRO A 107 -17.03 -15.70 -9.81
CA PRO A 107 -17.66 -15.30 -8.56
C PRO A 107 -16.76 -15.59 -7.35
N TYR A 108 -16.56 -14.56 -6.54
CA TYR A 108 -15.90 -14.65 -5.25
C TYR A 108 -16.85 -14.19 -4.15
N THR A 109 -16.74 -14.81 -2.98
CA THR A 109 -17.52 -14.44 -1.80
C THR A 109 -16.68 -13.51 -0.93
N VAL A 110 -17.16 -12.29 -0.72
CA VAL A 110 -16.57 -11.32 0.20
C VAL A 110 -17.36 -11.38 1.50
N THR A 111 -16.69 -11.74 2.59
CA THR A 111 -17.24 -11.68 3.94
C THR A 111 -16.51 -10.60 4.72
N ALA A 112 -17.24 -9.67 5.31
CA ALA A 112 -16.71 -8.57 6.11
C ALA A 112 -17.37 -8.51 7.47
N ALA A 113 -16.64 -8.04 8.47
CA ALA A 113 -17.15 -7.84 9.81
C ALA A 113 -16.35 -6.74 10.52
N CYS A 114 -16.96 -6.19 11.57
CA CYS A 114 -16.34 -5.21 12.45
C CYS A 114 -16.85 -5.40 13.88
N VAL A 115 -16.05 -4.93 14.84
CA VAL A 115 -16.32 -5.04 16.29
C VAL A 115 -15.85 -3.75 16.96
N GLY A 116 -16.64 -3.24 17.92
CA GLY A 116 -16.33 -2.02 18.65
C GLY A 116 -16.79 -0.70 17.98
N ILE A 117 -17.41 -0.78 16.81
CA ILE A 117 -18.03 0.34 16.07
C ILE A 117 -19.36 -0.11 15.46
N PRO A 118 -20.29 0.80 15.12
CA PRO A 118 -21.57 0.44 14.50
C PRO A 118 -21.46 0.21 12.99
N HIS A 119 -20.57 0.96 12.31
CA HIS A 119 -20.42 0.91 10.85
C HIS A 119 -18.96 1.00 10.44
N ALA A 120 -18.57 0.28 9.37
CA ALA A 120 -17.26 0.36 8.75
C ALA A 120 -17.37 0.36 7.22
N GLN A 121 -16.38 0.96 6.55
CA GLN A 121 -16.28 0.96 5.08
C GLN A 121 -15.07 0.18 4.61
N ILE A 122 -15.30 -0.80 3.75
CA ILE A 122 -14.24 -1.57 3.11
C ILE A 122 -14.31 -1.31 1.60
N TYR A 123 -13.15 -1.04 1.01
CA TYR A 123 -12.99 -0.84 -0.41
C TYR A 123 -12.29 -2.05 -1.01
N LEU A 124 -12.85 -2.57 -2.08
CA LEU A 124 -12.16 -3.52 -2.95
C LEU A 124 -11.83 -2.80 -4.26
N SER A 125 -10.57 -2.85 -4.68
CA SER A 125 -10.15 -2.29 -5.95
C SER A 125 -9.52 -3.37 -6.81
N GLN A 126 -9.82 -3.37 -8.11
CA GLN A 126 -9.24 -4.30 -9.05
C GLN A 126 -8.90 -3.59 -10.35
N ASP A 127 -7.66 -3.76 -10.80
CA ASP A 127 -7.25 -3.28 -12.12
C ASP A 127 -7.77 -4.23 -13.19
N THR A 128 -8.60 -3.68 -14.07
CA THR A 128 -9.16 -4.38 -15.23
C THR A 128 -8.62 -3.77 -16.52
N LYS A 129 -8.92 -4.39 -17.66
CA LYS A 129 -8.59 -3.82 -18.97
C LYS A 129 -9.29 -2.48 -19.24
N ALA A 130 -10.40 -2.20 -18.56
CA ALA A 130 -11.17 -0.97 -18.71
C ALA A 130 -10.72 0.15 -17.73
N GLY A 131 -9.79 -0.15 -16.83
CA GLY A 131 -9.37 0.74 -15.74
C GLY A 131 -9.52 0.07 -14.37
N THR A 132 -9.28 0.84 -13.31
CA THR A 132 -9.46 0.37 -11.93
C THR A 132 -10.94 0.42 -11.55
N GLU A 133 -11.49 -0.74 -11.23
CA GLU A 133 -12.83 -0.88 -10.67
C GLU A 133 -12.75 -0.75 -9.15
N HIS A 134 -13.65 0.05 -8.55
CA HIS A 134 -13.75 0.22 -7.10
C HIS A 134 -15.13 -0.22 -6.63
N MET A 135 -15.17 -1.07 -5.62
CA MET A 135 -16.38 -1.49 -4.93
C MET A 135 -16.29 -1.07 -3.47
N VAL A 136 -17.38 -0.50 -2.95
CA VAL A 136 -17.49 -0.06 -1.56
C VAL A 136 -18.49 -0.94 -0.84
N PHE A 137 -18.09 -1.45 0.32
CA PHE A 137 -18.92 -2.27 1.20
C PHE A 137 -19.16 -1.47 2.48
N GLU A 138 -20.39 -1.02 2.66
CA GLU A 138 -20.88 -0.48 3.94
C GLU A 138 -21.23 -1.66 4.85
N VAL A 139 -20.47 -1.83 5.92
CA VAL A 139 -20.63 -2.94 6.86
C VAL A 139 -21.34 -2.42 8.11
N ASP A 140 -22.55 -2.91 8.35
CA ASP A 140 -23.21 -2.87 9.66
C ASP A 140 -22.59 -3.96 10.55
N CYS A 141 -21.98 -3.50 11.66
CA CYS A 141 -21.14 -4.30 12.55
C CYS A 141 -21.92 -5.15 13.57
N SER A 142 -23.25 -5.25 13.44
CA SER A 142 -24.08 -6.18 14.22
C SER A 142 -23.70 -7.66 14.00
N GLY A 143 -23.06 -7.98 12.87
CA GLY A 143 -22.58 -9.32 12.57
C GLY A 143 -21.58 -9.37 11.41
N ALA A 144 -21.36 -10.57 10.87
CA ALA A 144 -20.62 -10.73 9.61
C ALA A 144 -21.58 -10.60 8.43
N GLN A 145 -21.17 -9.82 7.44
CA GLN A 145 -21.91 -9.63 6.18
C GLN A 145 -21.23 -10.35 5.05
N THR A 146 -22.01 -10.85 4.10
CA THR A 146 -21.50 -11.59 2.95
C THR A 146 -22.13 -11.11 1.66
N GLN A 147 -21.29 -10.88 0.65
CA GLN A 147 -21.70 -10.49 -0.68
C GLN A 147 -20.90 -11.26 -1.73
N VAL A 148 -21.53 -11.61 -2.85
CA VAL A 148 -20.85 -12.21 -4.00
C VAL A 148 -20.47 -11.10 -4.97
N VAL A 149 -19.23 -11.13 -5.45
CA VAL A 149 -18.70 -10.19 -6.44
C VAL A 149 -18.01 -10.92 -7.59
N GLN A 150 -18.02 -10.31 -8.77
CA GLN A 150 -17.32 -10.85 -9.94
C GLN A 150 -15.92 -10.28 -10.00
N LEU A 151 -14.91 -11.12 -9.73
CA LEU A 151 -13.51 -10.72 -9.89
C LEU A 151 -12.97 -11.21 -11.24
N GLN A 152 -12.18 -10.36 -11.86
CA GLN A 152 -11.39 -10.68 -13.04
C GLN A 152 -10.04 -11.29 -12.64
N LYS A 153 -9.40 -11.99 -13.57
CA LYS A 153 -8.02 -12.45 -13.40
C LYS A 153 -7.09 -11.23 -13.29
N GLY A 154 -6.32 -11.14 -12.22
CA GLY A 154 -5.44 -9.99 -11.96
C GLY A 154 -5.26 -9.70 -10.47
N TYR A 155 -4.70 -8.52 -10.16
CA TYR A 155 -4.56 -8.08 -8.77
C TYR A 155 -5.89 -7.55 -8.24
N VAL A 156 -6.19 -7.89 -7.01
CA VAL A 156 -7.28 -7.31 -6.24
C VAL A 156 -6.70 -6.79 -4.93
N SER A 157 -7.07 -5.56 -4.56
CA SER A 157 -6.71 -4.96 -3.29
C SER A 157 -7.94 -4.74 -2.43
N ALA A 158 -7.80 -4.96 -1.12
CA ALA A 158 -8.82 -4.68 -0.12
C ALA A 158 -8.24 -3.72 0.92
N GLN A 159 -9.00 -2.70 1.29
CA GLN A 159 -8.61 -1.77 2.34
C GLN A 159 -9.81 -1.37 3.19
N VAL A 160 -9.61 -1.24 4.49
CA VAL A 160 -10.58 -0.54 5.35
C VAL A 160 -10.20 0.92 5.44
N THR A 161 -11.17 1.80 5.23
CA THR A 161 -11.01 3.22 5.57
C THR A 161 -11.74 3.50 6.87
N ARG A 162 -11.19 4.46 7.61
CA ARG A 162 -11.83 4.95 8.83
C ARG A 162 -12.63 6.19 8.50
N GLN A 163 -13.81 6.29 9.09
CA GLN A 163 -14.67 7.47 8.93
C GLN A 163 -14.05 8.70 9.61
N ASP A 164 -13.43 8.52 10.79
CA ASP A 164 -12.73 9.58 11.51
C ASP A 164 -11.25 9.19 11.74
N PRO A 165 -10.33 9.59 10.84
CA PRO A 165 -8.92 9.27 10.98
C PRO A 165 -8.22 10.08 12.09
N THR A 166 -8.91 11.03 12.73
CA THR A 166 -8.40 11.87 13.82
C THR A 166 -9.10 11.60 15.16
N GLY A 167 -10.11 10.73 15.15
CA GLY A 167 -10.88 10.37 16.33
C GLY A 167 -10.05 9.62 17.37
N PRO A 168 -10.58 9.41 18.58
CA PRO A 168 -9.87 8.67 19.62
C PRO A 168 -9.69 7.20 19.24
N TRP A 169 -8.70 6.53 19.83
CA TRP A 169 -8.72 5.07 19.84
C TRP A 169 -9.80 4.56 20.81
N THR A 170 -10.57 3.60 20.35
CA THR A 170 -11.64 2.89 21.06
C THR A 170 -11.36 1.38 21.16
N GLY A 171 -10.36 0.88 20.42
CA GLY A 171 -10.05 -0.54 20.26
C GLY A 171 -10.89 -1.20 19.17
N ALA A 172 -11.54 -0.43 18.29
CA ALA A 172 -12.39 -0.97 17.24
C ALA A 172 -11.59 -1.55 16.07
N VAL A 173 -12.10 -2.65 15.52
CA VAL A 173 -11.42 -3.39 14.45
C VAL A 173 -12.40 -3.78 13.35
N ALA A 174 -11.88 -3.92 12.14
CA ALA A 174 -12.62 -4.42 10.99
C ALA A 174 -11.76 -5.38 10.18
N GLY A 175 -12.40 -6.29 9.46
CA GLY A 175 -11.69 -7.26 8.63
C GLY A 175 -12.54 -7.78 7.49
N ILE A 176 -11.83 -8.37 6.54
CA ILE A 176 -12.38 -8.94 5.33
C ILE A 176 -11.79 -10.33 5.09
N LYS A 177 -12.59 -11.21 4.51
CA LYS A 177 -12.18 -12.50 3.98
C LYS A 177 -12.84 -12.70 2.63
N ILE A 178 -12.03 -12.94 1.60
CA ILE A 178 -12.46 -13.21 0.23
C ILE A 178 -12.15 -14.67 -0.08
N THR A 179 -13.16 -15.42 -0.51
CA THR A 179 -13.03 -16.84 -0.83
C THR A 179 -13.56 -17.18 -2.22
N ALA A 180 -12.90 -18.14 -2.87
CA ALA A 180 -13.45 -18.83 -4.03
C ALA A 180 -14.44 -19.90 -3.56
N ARG A 181 -15.53 -20.08 -4.32
CA ARG A 181 -16.47 -21.19 -4.13
C ARG A 181 -15.95 -22.49 -4.71
#